data_AF-A0A7Y7TZQ2-F1
#
_entry.id   AF-A0A7Y7TZQ2-F1
#
_cell.length_a   1.000
_cell.length_b   1.000
_cell.length_c   1.000
_cell.angle_alpha   90.00
_cell.angle_beta   90.00
_cell.angle_gamma   90.00
#
_symmetry.space_group_name_H-M   'P 1'
#
loop_
_entity.id
_entity.type
_entity.pdbx_description
1 polymer ?
#
loop_
_entity_poly.entity_id
_entity_poly.type
_entity_poly.pdbx_seq_one_letter_code
_entity_poly.pdbx_strand_id
1 'polypeptide(L)'
;MKNHWSFYKAETTFRPEYAYLNKYIPHALDNQCARRQSFQTLLPEGFIDSIVPWTENLDTISPVSPELHIEQINTSLLLDTEIYDANKLIEFLDKIGSSDLDPQAIRNLVSLYGTEAFGLYLPFHYYHNCDWGIYLFPEILKKHAEDLFEYFKTDKYTREETLLMYFFAVYRHELYHYQTERYATKLELTTHRSHYKALAEIDKEVHHSPNWLSEALAEATVLNSLLVSNRSHMPLQRIQKVYSWDLQNMPSGYRDHACESYGGPNKAQLYFASQIKEMKVKPESILPDLFTVKGEFSSNDRDVPLYVVTGFNKIRRLYL
;
A
#
# COMPACT_ATOMS: atom_id res chain seq x y z
N MET A 1 21.08 28.33 11.66
CA MET A 1 21.13 27.68 10.33
C MET A 1 19.91 26.79 10.24
N LYS A 2 19.01 27.03 9.28
CA LYS A 2 17.79 26.23 9.09
C LYS A 2 18.22 24.85 8.54
N ASN A 3 17.79 23.78 9.22
CA ASN A 3 18.04 22.40 8.80
C ASN A 3 17.30 22.13 7.48
N HIS A 4 18.01 22.25 6.35
CA HIS A 4 17.53 21.89 5.01
C HIS A 4 17.77 20.42 4.63
N TRP A 5 17.95 19.54 5.61
CA TRP A 5 18.52 18.20 5.37
C TRP A 5 17.51 17.04 5.24
N SER A 6 16.20 17.21 5.45
CA SER A 6 15.25 16.08 5.40
C SER A 6 14.56 15.83 4.05
N PHE A 7 14.64 16.75 3.08
CA PHE A 7 13.99 16.57 1.78
C PHE A 7 14.81 15.74 0.76
N TYR A 8 16.11 15.53 1.00
CA TYR A 8 17.04 15.09 -0.05
C TYR A 8 16.96 13.62 -0.46
N LYS A 9 16.39 12.71 0.35
CA LYS A 9 16.40 11.26 0.02
C LYS A 9 15.22 10.79 -0.83
N ALA A 10 14.04 11.41 -0.72
CA ALA A 10 12.92 11.09 -1.62
C ALA A 10 13.22 11.59 -3.05
N GLU A 11 13.98 12.68 -3.18
CA GLU A 11 14.39 13.23 -4.48
C GLU A 11 15.40 12.37 -5.24
N THR A 12 16.18 11.49 -4.58
CA THR A 12 17.23 10.73 -5.26
C THR A 12 16.72 9.49 -5.99
N THR A 13 15.69 8.83 -5.47
CA THR A 13 15.26 7.52 -5.98
C THR A 13 14.63 7.60 -7.37
N PHE A 14 13.92 8.69 -7.67
CA PHE A 14 13.15 8.82 -8.92
C PHE A 14 13.55 10.06 -9.75
N ARG A 15 14.64 10.76 -9.40
CA ARG A 15 15.04 12.00 -10.07
C ARG A 15 15.16 11.88 -11.58
N PRO A 16 15.83 10.85 -12.14
CA PRO A 16 16.04 10.76 -13.57
C PRO A 16 14.72 10.59 -14.33
N GLU A 17 13.88 9.67 -13.86
CA GLU A 17 12.57 9.40 -14.45
C GLU A 17 11.62 10.59 -14.29
N TYR A 18 11.56 11.21 -13.10
CA TYR A 18 10.79 12.44 -12.90
C TYR A 18 11.23 13.55 -13.85
N ALA A 19 12.54 13.82 -13.95
CA ALA A 19 13.06 14.85 -14.83
C ALA A 19 12.70 14.57 -16.28
N TYR A 20 12.72 13.30 -16.70
CA TYR A 20 12.27 12.89 -18.01
C TYR A 20 10.77 13.11 -18.20
N LEU A 21 9.92 12.57 -17.32
CA LEU A 21 8.47 12.69 -17.41
C LEU A 21 8.05 14.17 -17.42
N ASN A 22 8.57 14.97 -16.49
CA ASN A 22 8.28 16.41 -16.43
C ASN A 22 8.69 17.16 -17.71
N LYS A 23 9.79 16.74 -18.36
CA LYS A 23 10.27 17.40 -19.59
C LYS A 23 9.53 16.94 -20.84
N TYR A 24 9.25 15.65 -20.98
CA TYR A 24 8.79 15.05 -22.23
C TYR A 24 7.32 14.61 -22.21
N ILE A 25 6.76 14.34 -21.04
CA ILE A 25 5.39 13.84 -20.84
C ILE A 25 4.77 14.53 -19.60
N PRO A 26 4.75 15.87 -19.50
CA PRO A 26 4.35 16.55 -18.26
C PRO A 26 2.92 16.21 -17.82
N HIS A 27 2.04 15.87 -18.76
CA HIS A 27 0.68 15.42 -18.47
C HIS A 27 0.60 14.05 -17.79
N ALA A 28 1.68 13.25 -17.80
CA ALA A 28 1.78 12.00 -17.03
C ALA A 28 1.92 12.26 -15.53
N LEU A 29 2.30 13.47 -15.14
CA LEU A 29 2.39 13.88 -13.75
C LEU A 29 1.14 14.68 -13.36
N ASP A 30 0.68 14.52 -12.13
CA ASP A 30 -0.27 15.40 -11.47
C ASP A 30 0.36 15.88 -10.17
N ASN A 31 0.07 17.11 -9.76
CA ASN A 31 0.57 17.67 -8.51
C ASN A 31 -0.56 17.69 -7.48
N GLN A 32 -0.99 16.51 -7.03
CA GLN A 32 -2.05 16.43 -6.03
C GLN A 32 -1.63 17.05 -4.69
N CYS A 33 -0.32 17.11 -4.41
CA CYS A 33 0.26 17.76 -3.23
C CYS A 33 -0.07 19.25 -3.09
N ALA A 34 -0.32 19.96 -4.21
CA ALA A 34 -0.66 21.40 -4.18
C ALA A 34 -2.05 21.66 -3.60
N ARG A 35 -2.93 20.65 -3.62
CA ARG A 35 -4.16 20.65 -2.85
C ARG A 35 -3.72 20.24 -1.45
N ARG A 36 -3.58 21.20 -0.52
CA ARG A 36 -3.20 20.94 0.89
C ARG A 36 -4.22 19.96 1.50
N GLN A 37 -3.93 18.69 1.33
CA GLN A 37 -4.81 17.60 1.66
C GLN A 37 -4.31 17.07 2.99
N SER A 38 -5.16 17.17 4.02
CA SER A 38 -4.91 16.47 5.28
C SER A 38 -4.78 14.97 4.98
N PHE A 39 -4.11 14.20 5.83
CA PHE A 39 -4.05 12.75 5.65
C PHE A 39 -5.46 12.13 5.47
N GLN A 40 -6.47 12.72 6.12
CA GLN A 40 -7.89 12.35 5.97
C GLN A 40 -8.39 12.41 4.51
N THR A 41 -7.90 13.36 3.71
CA THR A 41 -8.28 13.47 2.29
C THR A 41 -7.50 12.54 1.36
N LEU A 42 -6.48 11.83 1.88
CA LEU A 42 -5.79 10.75 1.17
C LEU A 42 -6.48 9.40 1.37
N LEU A 43 -7.36 9.30 2.37
CA LEU A 43 -8.14 8.10 2.64
C LEU A 43 -9.36 8.05 1.71
N PRO A 44 -9.85 6.86 1.35
CA PRO A 44 -11.08 6.72 0.57
C PRO A 44 -12.23 7.52 1.19
N GLU A 45 -13.13 8.04 0.34
CA GLU A 45 -14.31 8.76 0.83
C GLU A 45 -15.13 7.87 1.78
N GLY A 46 -15.52 8.41 2.93
CA GLY A 46 -16.21 7.66 3.98
C GLY A 46 -15.33 6.73 4.82
N PHE A 47 -14.02 6.59 4.54
CA PHE A 47 -13.12 5.75 5.34
C PHE A 47 -13.03 6.28 6.77
N ILE A 48 -12.80 7.59 6.92
CA ILE A 48 -12.83 8.24 8.23
C ILE A 48 -14.21 8.09 8.85
N ASP A 49 -15.31 8.31 8.12
CA ASP A 49 -16.68 8.16 8.65
C ASP A 49 -17.04 6.73 9.07
N SER A 50 -16.37 5.72 8.50
CA SER A 50 -16.52 4.32 8.90
C SER A 50 -15.73 3.97 10.18
N ILE A 51 -14.79 4.85 10.56
CA ILE A 51 -13.94 4.73 11.75
C ILE A 51 -14.38 5.73 12.85
N VAL A 52 -15.02 6.85 12.49
CA VAL A 52 -15.34 8.01 13.34
C VAL A 52 -16.51 7.89 14.33
N PRO A 53 -17.51 6.98 14.20
CA PRO A 53 -18.58 6.85 15.21
C PRO A 53 -18.06 6.54 16.63
N TRP A 54 -16.76 6.25 16.74
CA TRP A 54 -16.07 5.83 17.96
C TRP A 54 -15.11 6.90 18.51
N THR A 55 -15.03 8.06 17.85
CA THR A 55 -14.30 9.24 18.33
C THR A 55 -15.18 10.20 19.15
N GLU A 56 -16.41 9.82 19.51
CA GLU A 56 -17.36 10.62 20.31
C GLU A 56 -16.88 10.98 21.74
N ASN A 57 -15.63 10.69 22.10
CA ASN A 57 -14.94 11.32 23.24
C ASN A 57 -14.04 12.52 22.87
N LEU A 58 -14.11 13.02 21.63
CA LEU A 58 -13.46 14.27 21.21
C LEU A 58 -14.30 15.52 21.52
N ASP A 59 -15.54 15.37 22.00
CA ASP A 59 -16.44 16.48 22.39
C ASP A 59 -15.97 17.26 23.64
N THR A 60 -14.86 16.86 24.27
CA THR A 60 -14.18 17.68 25.29
C THR A 60 -13.11 18.61 24.71
N ILE A 61 -12.86 18.54 23.40
CA ILE A 61 -12.05 19.54 22.69
C ILE A 61 -13.04 20.55 22.09
N SER A 62 -13.21 21.65 22.82
CA SER A 62 -13.94 22.85 22.40
C SER A 62 -13.76 23.12 20.89
N PRO A 63 -14.81 23.50 20.14
CA PRO A 63 -14.73 23.71 18.70
C PRO A 63 -13.75 24.84 18.39
N VAL A 64 -12.50 24.47 18.11
CA VAL A 64 -11.56 25.36 17.48
C VAL A 64 -12.07 25.55 16.05
N SER A 65 -12.31 26.81 15.70
CA SER A 65 -12.54 27.34 14.34
C SER A 65 -12.05 26.40 13.22
N PRO A 66 -12.81 26.21 12.12
CA PRO A 66 -12.42 25.36 10.99
C PRO A 66 -11.19 25.87 10.21
N GLU A 67 -10.51 26.91 10.71
CA GLU A 67 -9.10 27.15 10.45
C GLU A 67 -8.25 26.15 11.25
N LEU A 68 -8.31 24.87 10.86
CA LEU A 68 -7.26 23.91 11.14
C LEU A 68 -6.04 24.39 10.35
N HIS A 69 -5.35 25.38 10.91
CA HIS A 69 -3.98 25.67 10.58
C HIS A 69 -3.21 24.36 10.81
N ILE A 70 -3.02 23.61 9.73
CA ILE A 70 -1.86 22.73 9.56
C ILE A 70 -0.65 23.67 9.48
N GLU A 71 -0.39 24.39 10.57
CA GLU A 71 0.89 25.03 10.82
C GLU A 71 1.85 23.88 11.00
N GLN A 72 2.50 23.53 9.88
CA GLN A 72 3.58 22.56 9.83
C GLN A 72 3.10 21.17 10.30
N ILE A 73 2.87 20.27 9.34
CA ILE A 73 3.46 18.93 9.54
C ILE A 73 4.91 19.26 9.87
N ASN A 74 5.24 19.20 11.15
CA ASN A 74 6.54 19.53 11.64
C ASN A 74 7.43 18.48 10.97
N THR A 75 8.11 18.87 9.89
CA THR A 75 9.14 18.05 9.23
C THR A 75 10.26 17.68 10.23
N SER A 76 10.22 18.22 11.44
CA SER A 76 10.99 17.83 12.63
C SER A 76 10.50 16.57 13.37
N LEU A 77 9.34 15.99 13.01
CA LEU A 77 8.78 14.78 13.65
C LEU A 77 8.82 13.53 12.77
N LEU A 78 9.57 13.58 11.67
CA LEU A 78 10.12 12.38 11.03
C LEU A 78 11.16 11.80 11.98
N LEU A 79 10.71 10.99 12.95
CA LEU A 79 11.60 10.14 13.73
C LEU A 79 12.08 9.01 12.83
N ASP A 80 13.22 9.23 12.16
CA ASP A 80 13.92 8.21 11.39
C ASP A 80 14.26 7.04 12.32
N THR A 81 13.45 5.98 12.26
CA THR A 81 13.71 4.74 13.02
C THR A 81 14.21 3.70 12.04
N GLU A 82 15.49 3.38 12.14
CA GLU A 82 16.07 2.25 11.41
C GLU A 82 15.65 0.95 12.08
N ILE A 83 14.71 0.23 11.44
CA ILE A 83 14.17 -1.04 11.91
C ILE A 83 14.66 -2.15 10.97
N TYR A 84 15.93 -2.53 11.13
CA TYR A 84 16.51 -3.66 10.40
C TYR A 84 16.24 -5.02 11.07
N ASP A 85 15.58 -5.01 12.24
CA ASP A 85 15.38 -6.19 13.10
C ASP A 85 13.89 -6.35 13.42
N ALA A 86 13.37 -7.56 13.21
CA ALA A 86 12.00 -7.96 13.53
C ALA A 86 11.63 -7.66 14.99
N ASN A 87 12.57 -7.83 15.93
CA ASN A 87 12.31 -7.53 17.34
C ASN A 87 12.08 -6.04 17.58
N LYS A 88 12.85 -5.17 16.92
CA LYS A 88 12.65 -3.71 16.99
C LYS A 88 11.32 -3.29 16.36
N LEU A 89 10.90 -3.97 15.29
CA LEU A 89 9.59 -3.73 14.69
C LEU A 89 8.47 -4.09 15.66
N ILE A 90 8.56 -5.26 16.31
CA ILE A 90 7.61 -5.69 17.33
C ILE A 90 7.56 -4.68 18.47
N GLU A 91 8.71 -4.29 19.03
CA GLU A 91 8.77 -3.28 20.08
C GLU A 91 8.14 -1.94 19.67
N PHE A 92 8.32 -1.54 18.41
CA PHE A 92 7.69 -0.34 17.86
C PHE A 92 6.17 -0.49 17.75
N LEU A 93 5.69 -1.62 17.21
CA LEU A 93 4.26 -1.92 17.07
C LEU A 93 3.57 -2.13 18.42
N ASP A 94 4.29 -2.61 19.43
CA ASP A 94 3.76 -2.74 20.79
C ASP A 94 3.65 -1.38 21.49
N LYS A 95 4.56 -0.44 21.19
CA LYS A 95 4.49 0.97 21.67
C LYS A 95 3.38 1.77 21.00
N ILE A 96 3.01 1.40 19.79
CA ILE A 96 1.77 1.89 19.17
C ILE A 96 0.64 1.24 19.96
N GLY A 97 -0.05 2.04 20.78
CA GLY A 97 -1.16 1.57 21.60
C GLY A 97 -2.15 0.77 20.75
N SER A 98 -2.79 -0.23 21.35
CA SER A 98 -3.88 -0.92 20.67
C SER A 98 -5.00 0.08 20.39
N SER A 99 -5.57 0.05 19.19
CA SER A 99 -6.81 0.78 18.96
C SER A 99 -7.93 0.15 19.77
N ASP A 100 -8.81 0.99 20.32
CA ASP A 100 -10.09 0.54 20.87
C ASP A 100 -11.11 0.21 19.76
N LEU A 101 -10.63 -0.10 18.54
CA LEU A 101 -11.49 -0.44 17.42
C LEU A 101 -12.20 -1.77 17.70
N ASP A 102 -13.52 -1.73 17.55
CA ASP A 102 -14.37 -2.91 17.58
C ASP A 102 -13.94 -3.89 16.46
N PRO A 103 -13.67 -5.16 16.78
CA PRO A 103 -13.43 -6.21 15.77
C PRO A 103 -14.44 -6.23 14.64
N GLN A 104 -15.72 -5.91 14.90
CA GLN A 104 -16.72 -5.85 13.83
C GLN A 104 -16.51 -4.67 12.89
N ALA A 105 -16.07 -3.51 13.40
CA ALA A 105 -15.73 -2.37 12.57
C ALA A 105 -14.56 -2.69 11.64
N ILE A 106 -13.54 -3.40 12.13
CA ILE A 106 -12.41 -3.85 11.31
C ILE A 106 -12.88 -4.81 10.22
N ARG A 107 -13.71 -5.80 10.55
CA ARG A 107 -14.30 -6.70 9.54
C ARG A 107 -15.09 -5.93 8.47
N ASN A 108 -15.83 -4.89 8.87
CA ASN A 108 -16.54 -4.04 7.92
C ASN A 108 -15.56 -3.30 7.00
N LEU A 109 -14.49 -2.70 7.55
CA LEU A 109 -13.44 -2.05 6.77
C LEU A 109 -12.81 -3.02 5.75
N VAL A 110 -12.43 -4.22 6.19
CA VAL A 110 -11.84 -5.25 5.32
C VAL A 110 -12.80 -5.66 4.21
N SER A 111 -14.10 -5.80 4.53
CA SER A 111 -15.10 -6.16 3.52
C SER A 111 -15.35 -5.06 2.48
N LEU A 112 -15.12 -3.81 2.85
CA LEU A 112 -15.36 -2.64 2.00
C LEU A 112 -14.13 -2.24 1.18
N TYR A 113 -12.95 -2.28 1.79
CA TYR A 113 -11.71 -1.72 1.24
C TYR A 113 -10.62 -2.77 1.01
N GLY A 114 -10.83 -4.03 1.41
CA GLY A 114 -9.80 -5.08 1.27
C GLY A 114 -8.52 -4.74 2.01
N THR A 115 -7.38 -4.92 1.35
CA THR A 115 -6.06 -4.61 1.93
C THR A 115 -5.83 -3.11 2.17
N GLU A 116 -6.54 -2.24 1.44
CA GLU A 116 -6.46 -0.78 1.62
C GLU A 116 -6.89 -0.33 3.02
N ALA A 117 -7.61 -1.20 3.75
CA ALA A 117 -7.96 -0.98 5.16
C ALA A 117 -6.74 -0.90 6.09
N PHE A 118 -5.58 -1.41 5.67
CA PHE A 118 -4.38 -1.55 6.50
C PHE A 118 -3.19 -0.74 5.99
N GLY A 119 -3.22 -0.31 4.74
CA GLY A 119 -2.19 0.50 4.15
C GLY A 119 -2.54 0.89 2.73
N LEU A 120 -1.77 1.80 2.16
CA LEU A 120 -1.95 2.25 0.78
C LEU A 120 -0.64 2.73 0.19
N TYR A 121 -0.50 2.59 -1.12
CA TYR A 121 0.58 3.15 -1.89
C TYR A 121 0.17 4.50 -2.50
N LEU A 122 0.89 5.58 -2.15
CA LEU A 122 0.79 6.86 -2.81
C LEU A 122 1.80 6.94 -3.98
N PRO A 123 1.34 6.90 -5.23
CA PRO A 123 2.20 6.86 -6.40
C PRO A 123 2.90 8.19 -6.68
N PHE A 124 4.15 8.13 -7.11
CA PHE A 124 4.89 9.35 -7.43
C PHE A 124 4.30 10.11 -8.63
N HIS A 125 3.59 9.45 -9.56
CA HIS A 125 2.94 10.18 -10.67
C HIS A 125 1.93 11.23 -10.17
N TYR A 126 1.32 11.02 -9.00
CA TYR A 126 0.37 11.97 -8.40
C TYR A 126 0.95 12.77 -7.22
N TYR A 127 1.93 12.19 -6.51
CA TYR A 127 2.44 12.70 -5.23
C TYR A 127 3.93 13.09 -5.23
N HIS A 128 4.56 13.26 -6.40
CA HIS A 128 6.00 13.58 -6.53
C HIS A 128 6.50 14.83 -5.77
N ASN A 129 5.63 15.80 -5.46
CA ASN A 129 6.01 17.02 -4.70
C ASN A 129 5.72 16.90 -3.20
N CYS A 130 5.36 15.72 -2.72
CA CYS A 130 5.09 15.44 -1.32
C CYS A 130 5.66 14.06 -0.95
N ASP A 131 5.35 13.61 0.27
CA ASP A 131 5.70 12.27 0.71
C ASP A 131 4.90 11.24 -0.10
N TRP A 132 5.49 10.71 -1.17
CA TRP A 132 4.99 9.54 -1.89
C TRP A 132 5.59 8.28 -1.27
N GLY A 133 4.93 7.13 -1.43
CA GLY A 133 5.43 5.88 -0.85
C GLY A 133 4.33 5.02 -0.27
N ILE A 134 4.73 4.04 0.53
CA ILE A 134 3.82 3.12 1.21
C ILE A 134 3.45 3.71 2.57
N TYR A 135 2.16 3.72 2.89
CA TYR A 135 1.62 4.16 4.17
C TYR A 135 0.93 2.98 4.84
N LEU A 136 1.32 2.64 6.07
CA LEU A 136 0.69 1.56 6.84
C LEU A 136 -0.06 2.10 8.05
N PHE A 137 -1.15 1.43 8.42
CA PHE A 137 -2.05 1.76 9.54
C PHE A 137 -1.89 0.72 10.65
N PRO A 138 -0.82 0.81 11.45
CA PRO A 138 -0.41 -0.22 12.39
C PRO A 138 -1.46 -0.50 13.47
N GLU A 139 -2.28 0.48 13.87
CA GLU A 139 -3.33 0.26 14.86
C GLU A 139 -4.42 -0.70 14.36
N ILE A 140 -4.86 -0.55 13.11
CA ILE A 140 -5.85 -1.42 12.47
C ILE A 140 -5.21 -2.79 12.20
N LEU A 141 -4.00 -2.76 11.65
CA LEU A 141 -3.22 -3.96 11.31
C LEU A 141 -2.97 -4.84 12.53
N LYS A 142 -2.50 -4.27 13.64
CA LYS A 142 -2.24 -4.98 14.88
C LYS A 142 -3.49 -5.65 15.43
N LYS A 143 -4.60 -4.93 15.43
CA LYS A 143 -5.87 -5.43 15.94
C LYS A 143 -6.40 -6.59 15.07
N HIS A 144 -6.32 -6.47 13.75
CA HIS A 144 -6.70 -7.55 12.84
C HIS A 144 -5.77 -8.77 12.95
N ALA A 145 -4.47 -8.55 13.10
CA ALA A 145 -3.52 -9.63 13.32
C ALA A 145 -3.76 -10.38 14.65
N GLU A 146 -4.22 -9.69 15.70
CA GLU A 146 -4.66 -10.31 16.95
C GLU A 146 -5.90 -11.19 16.73
N ASP A 147 -6.89 -10.71 15.97
CA ASP A 147 -8.09 -11.49 15.63
C ASP A 147 -7.73 -12.76 14.82
N LEU A 148 -6.83 -12.64 13.84
CA LEU A 148 -6.29 -13.78 13.08
C LEU A 148 -5.56 -14.77 14.00
N PHE A 149 -4.71 -14.27 14.90
CA PHE A 149 -4.00 -15.10 15.86
C PHE A 149 -4.98 -15.88 16.75
N GLU A 150 -6.02 -15.24 17.29
CA GLU A 150 -7.02 -15.90 18.13
C GLU A 150 -7.79 -16.99 17.39
N TYR A 151 -8.09 -16.78 16.10
CA TYR A 151 -8.73 -17.78 15.26
C TYR A 151 -7.82 -18.99 15.01
N PHE A 152 -6.53 -18.76 14.79
CA PHE A 152 -5.57 -19.78 14.36
C PHE A 152 -4.67 -20.33 15.49
N LYS A 153 -4.78 -19.87 16.74
CA LYS A 153 -3.86 -20.20 17.85
C LYS A 153 -3.62 -21.69 18.12
N THR A 154 -4.51 -22.57 17.68
CA THR A 154 -4.38 -24.03 17.85
C THR A 154 -3.27 -24.66 16.98
N ASP A 155 -2.79 -23.95 15.96
CA ASP A 155 -1.85 -24.44 14.96
C ASP A 155 -0.36 -24.13 15.28
N LYS A 156 -0.04 -23.76 16.53
CA LYS A 156 1.32 -23.41 16.99
C LYS A 156 1.93 -22.22 16.22
N TYR A 157 1.14 -21.17 16.04
CA TYR A 157 1.63 -19.84 15.65
C TYR A 157 1.92 -19.02 16.90
N THR A 158 2.86 -18.08 16.84
CA THR A 158 2.96 -17.03 17.86
C THR A 158 2.20 -15.77 17.45
N ARG A 159 1.87 -14.94 18.43
CA ARG A 159 1.26 -13.63 18.20
C ARG A 159 2.18 -12.75 17.34
N GLU A 160 3.48 -12.80 17.63
CA GLU A 160 4.53 -12.05 16.94
C GLU A 160 4.67 -12.50 15.47
N GLU A 161 4.69 -13.81 15.22
CA GLU A 161 4.70 -14.35 13.85
C GLU A 161 3.49 -13.85 13.05
N THR A 162 2.30 -13.86 13.65
CA THR A 162 1.07 -13.44 12.98
C THR A 162 1.07 -11.94 12.70
N LEU A 163 1.50 -11.12 13.67
CA LEU A 163 1.65 -9.68 13.51
C LEU A 163 2.64 -9.31 12.41
N LEU A 164 3.84 -9.90 12.45
CA LEU A 164 4.86 -9.64 11.43
C LEU A 164 4.45 -10.16 10.05
N MET A 165 3.82 -11.34 9.99
CA MET A 165 3.29 -11.89 8.74
C MET A 165 2.31 -10.90 8.11
N TYR A 166 1.34 -10.42 8.89
CA TYR A 166 0.32 -9.52 8.36
C TYR A 166 0.91 -8.13 8.00
N PHE A 167 1.84 -7.62 8.81
CA PHE A 167 2.57 -6.39 8.48
C PHE A 167 3.29 -6.48 7.13
N PHE A 168 4.07 -7.55 6.94
CA PHE A 168 4.81 -7.73 5.70
C PHE A 168 3.93 -8.15 4.52
N ALA A 169 2.77 -8.77 4.77
CA ALA A 169 1.76 -9.05 3.74
C ALA A 169 1.24 -7.75 3.13
N VAL A 170 0.73 -6.82 3.96
CA VAL A 170 0.26 -5.50 3.51
C VAL A 170 1.40 -4.72 2.85
N TYR A 171 2.60 -4.71 3.44
CA TYR A 171 3.77 -4.07 2.80
C TYR A 171 4.08 -4.67 1.42
N ARG A 172 4.03 -5.99 1.27
CA ARG A 172 4.32 -6.68 0.00
C ARG A 172 3.25 -6.38 -1.04
N HIS A 173 1.99 -6.29 -0.63
CA HIS A 173 0.87 -5.85 -1.46
C HIS A 173 1.14 -4.44 -1.99
N GLU A 174 1.39 -3.46 -1.13
CA GLU A 174 1.64 -2.07 -1.56
C GLU A 174 2.91 -1.93 -2.41
N LEU A 175 3.94 -2.74 -2.12
CA LEU A 175 5.15 -2.80 -2.92
C LEU A 175 4.87 -3.28 -4.35
N TYR A 176 3.86 -4.14 -4.55
CA TYR A 176 3.45 -4.55 -5.89
C TYR A 176 2.86 -3.39 -6.70
N HIS A 177 2.11 -2.48 -6.06
CA HIS A 177 1.60 -1.27 -6.72
C HIS A 177 2.73 -0.34 -7.16
N TYR A 178 3.76 -0.17 -6.33
CA TYR A 178 4.99 0.51 -6.75
C TYR A 178 5.67 -0.17 -7.94
N GLN A 179 5.80 -1.51 -7.93
CA GLN A 179 6.39 -2.27 -9.03
C GLN A 179 5.60 -2.07 -10.34
N THR A 180 4.27 -2.01 -10.23
CA THR A 180 3.35 -1.73 -11.33
C THR A 180 3.56 -0.32 -11.88
N GLU A 181 3.65 0.68 -11.01
CA GLU A 181 3.96 2.06 -11.41
C GLU A 181 5.32 2.15 -12.12
N ARG A 182 6.36 1.50 -11.58
CA ARG A 182 7.69 1.46 -12.21
C ARG A 182 7.67 0.80 -13.58
N TYR A 183 6.90 -0.27 -13.75
CA TYR A 183 6.70 -0.92 -15.04
C TYR A 183 6.03 0.05 -16.03
N ALA A 184 4.95 0.71 -15.61
CA ALA A 184 4.27 1.71 -16.42
C ALA A 184 5.24 2.83 -16.83
N THR A 185 5.99 3.44 -15.89
CA THR A 185 6.97 4.49 -16.19
C THR A 185 7.98 4.03 -17.24
N LYS A 186 8.53 2.81 -17.16
CA LYS A 186 9.45 2.31 -18.18
C LYS A 186 8.82 2.31 -19.58
N LEU A 187 7.54 1.97 -19.69
CA LEU A 187 6.81 2.10 -20.95
C LEU A 187 6.71 3.57 -21.36
N GLU A 188 6.32 4.47 -20.47
CA GLU A 188 6.22 5.92 -20.75
C GLU A 188 7.53 6.50 -21.29
N LEU A 189 8.66 6.12 -20.71
CA LEU A 189 10.00 6.54 -21.15
C LEU A 189 10.33 6.11 -22.60
N THR A 190 9.69 5.04 -23.09
CA THR A 190 9.94 4.50 -24.45
C THR A 190 8.86 4.90 -25.46
N THR A 191 7.63 5.12 -25.00
CA THR A 191 6.48 5.38 -25.88
C THR A 191 6.07 6.84 -25.90
N HIS A 192 6.55 7.66 -24.97
CA HIS A 192 6.12 9.03 -24.74
C HIS A 192 4.62 9.19 -24.45
N ARG A 193 4.02 8.20 -23.80
CA ARG A 193 2.58 8.17 -23.44
C ARG A 193 2.42 7.94 -21.95
N SER A 194 1.35 8.49 -21.36
CA SER A 194 1.04 8.29 -19.94
C SER A 194 0.33 6.96 -19.69
N HIS A 195 1.11 5.89 -19.56
CA HIS A 195 0.60 4.55 -19.28
C HIS A 195 0.05 4.42 -17.85
N TYR A 196 0.67 5.06 -16.86
CA TYR A 196 0.23 4.90 -15.46
C TYR A 196 -1.12 5.55 -15.20
N LYS A 197 -1.34 6.78 -15.70
CA LYS A 197 -2.66 7.42 -15.57
C LYS A 197 -3.75 6.66 -16.29
N ALA A 198 -3.46 6.10 -17.46
CA ALA A 198 -4.42 5.27 -18.18
C ALA A 198 -4.76 3.98 -17.43
N LEU A 199 -3.78 3.37 -16.75
CA LEU A 199 -4.03 2.25 -15.84
C LEU A 199 -4.96 2.65 -14.69
N ALA A 200 -4.77 3.81 -14.07
CA ALA A 200 -5.66 4.28 -13.00
C ALA A 200 -7.12 4.44 -13.47
N GLU A 201 -7.35 4.85 -14.73
CA GLU A 201 -8.71 4.90 -15.30
C GLU A 201 -9.28 3.50 -15.59
N ILE A 202 -8.44 2.55 -16.02
CA ILE A 202 -8.85 1.14 -16.18
C ILE A 202 -9.27 0.57 -14.82
N ASP A 203 -8.48 0.79 -13.78
CA ASP A 203 -8.75 0.27 -12.43
C ASP A 203 -10.08 0.80 -11.87
N LYS A 204 -10.41 2.07 -12.12
CA LYS A 204 -11.74 2.62 -11.79
C LYS A 204 -12.88 1.90 -12.52
N GLU A 205 -12.69 1.52 -13.79
CA GLU A 205 -13.71 0.81 -14.58
C GLU A 205 -13.95 -0.62 -14.07
N VAL A 206 -12.90 -1.29 -13.60
CA VAL A 206 -12.97 -2.70 -13.14
C VAL A 206 -13.03 -2.85 -11.62
N HIS A 207 -13.11 -1.75 -10.88
CA HIS A 207 -13.12 -1.71 -9.41
C HIS A 207 -14.14 -2.69 -8.81
N HIS A 208 -13.73 -3.43 -7.78
CA HIS A 208 -14.52 -4.48 -7.12
C HIS A 208 -15.07 -5.57 -8.07
N SER A 209 -14.41 -5.82 -9.21
CA SER A 209 -14.75 -6.91 -10.11
C SER A 209 -13.64 -7.97 -10.20
N PRO A 210 -13.94 -9.19 -10.67
CA PRO A 210 -12.92 -10.21 -10.94
C PRO A 210 -11.90 -9.82 -12.03
N ASN A 211 -12.12 -8.70 -12.75
CA ASN A 211 -11.18 -8.17 -13.72
C ASN A 211 -10.22 -7.13 -13.12
N TRP A 212 -10.33 -6.84 -11.82
CA TRP A 212 -9.42 -5.93 -11.12
C TRP A 212 -8.08 -6.61 -10.84
N LEU A 213 -7.29 -6.74 -11.91
CA LEU A 213 -6.06 -7.53 -11.91
C LEU A 213 -4.93 -6.91 -11.09
N SER A 214 -4.91 -5.58 -10.89
CA SER A 214 -3.91 -4.93 -10.03
C SER A 214 -3.98 -5.50 -8.62
N GLU A 215 -5.16 -5.47 -8.00
CA GLU A 215 -5.38 -6.03 -6.65
C GLU A 215 -5.22 -7.54 -6.60
N ALA A 216 -5.84 -8.28 -7.54
CA ALA A 216 -5.74 -9.74 -7.56
C ALA A 216 -4.28 -10.22 -7.64
N LEU A 217 -3.47 -9.58 -8.48
CA LEU A 217 -2.06 -9.93 -8.62
C LEU A 217 -1.22 -9.45 -7.43
N ALA A 218 -1.53 -8.30 -6.83
CA ALA A 218 -0.90 -7.86 -5.59
C ALA A 218 -1.03 -8.94 -4.52
N GLU A 219 -2.25 -9.45 -4.32
CA GLU A 219 -2.53 -10.54 -3.37
C GLU A 219 -1.85 -11.86 -3.74
N ALA A 220 -1.85 -12.21 -5.03
CA ALA A 220 -1.17 -13.40 -5.51
C ALA A 220 0.35 -13.36 -5.22
N THR A 221 0.95 -12.16 -5.21
CA THR A 221 2.37 -12.00 -4.86
C THR A 221 2.64 -12.24 -3.39
N VAL A 222 1.73 -11.87 -2.49
CA VAL A 222 1.87 -12.08 -1.05
C VAL A 222 1.92 -13.58 -0.72
N LEU A 223 0.99 -14.37 -1.28
CA LEU A 223 0.88 -15.81 -1.00
C LEU A 223 2.09 -16.65 -1.41
N ASN A 224 2.98 -16.11 -2.25
CA ASN A 224 4.19 -16.78 -2.71
C ASN A 224 5.46 -16.01 -2.32
N SER A 225 5.36 -15.01 -1.45
CA SER A 225 6.46 -14.10 -1.17
C SER A 225 7.47 -14.68 -0.18
N LEU A 226 8.71 -14.88 -0.65
CA LEU A 226 9.84 -15.18 0.23
C LEU A 226 10.18 -14.01 1.15
N LEU A 227 9.89 -12.77 0.75
CA LEU A 227 10.07 -11.59 1.61
C LEU A 227 9.22 -11.70 2.86
N VAL A 228 7.92 -11.98 2.70
CA VAL A 228 6.98 -12.12 3.82
C VAL A 228 7.39 -13.29 4.70
N SER A 229 7.71 -14.45 4.13
CA SER A 229 8.15 -15.63 4.89
C SER A 229 9.44 -15.38 5.69
N ASN A 230 10.46 -14.79 5.06
CA ASN A 230 11.73 -14.54 5.72
C ASN A 230 11.64 -13.48 6.82
N ARG A 231 10.90 -12.38 6.59
CA ARG A 231 10.81 -11.26 7.54
C ARG A 231 9.82 -11.51 8.69
N SER A 232 8.82 -12.37 8.50
CA SER A 232 7.90 -12.78 9.56
C SER A 232 8.35 -14.02 10.33
N HIS A 233 9.36 -14.73 9.81
CA HIS A 233 9.76 -16.06 10.26
C HIS A 233 8.65 -17.12 10.15
N MET A 234 7.54 -16.81 9.47
CA MET A 234 6.45 -17.75 9.24
C MET A 234 6.70 -18.56 7.95
N PRO A 235 6.68 -19.91 8.02
CA PRO A 235 6.78 -20.76 6.82
C PRO A 235 5.71 -20.45 5.77
N LEU A 236 6.06 -20.52 4.49
CA LEU A 236 5.17 -20.15 3.38
C LEU A 236 3.82 -20.88 3.41
N GLN A 237 3.79 -22.18 3.74
CA GLN A 237 2.53 -22.94 3.79
C GLN A 237 1.58 -22.40 4.88
N ARG A 238 2.13 -21.86 5.97
CA ARG A 238 1.37 -21.26 7.05
C ARG A 238 0.83 -19.89 6.66
N ILE A 239 1.64 -19.09 5.98
CA ILE A 239 1.21 -17.81 5.39
C ILE A 239 0.05 -18.05 4.43
N GLN A 240 0.20 -19.01 3.51
CA GLN A 240 -0.86 -19.36 2.56
C GLN A 240 -2.16 -19.75 3.27
N LYS A 241 -2.08 -20.57 4.33
CA LYS A 241 -3.26 -20.97 5.10
C LYS A 241 -3.97 -19.77 5.74
N VAL A 242 -3.23 -18.94 6.49
CA VAL A 242 -3.81 -17.81 7.25
C VAL A 242 -4.30 -16.73 6.30
N TYR A 243 -3.48 -16.34 5.34
CA TYR A 243 -3.78 -15.23 4.45
C TYR A 243 -4.86 -15.59 3.42
N SER A 244 -4.85 -16.80 2.85
CA SER A 244 -5.94 -17.21 1.96
C SER A 244 -7.30 -17.28 2.66
N TRP A 245 -7.34 -17.57 3.97
CA TRP A 245 -8.55 -17.46 4.78
C TRP A 245 -9.02 -16.02 4.88
N ASP A 246 -8.10 -15.09 5.15
CA ASP A 246 -8.40 -13.66 5.27
C ASP A 246 -8.93 -13.06 3.95
N LEU A 247 -8.31 -13.43 2.83
CA LEU A 247 -8.72 -13.00 1.49
C LEU A 247 -10.18 -13.38 1.14
N GLN A 248 -10.75 -14.42 1.77
CA GLN A 248 -12.16 -14.76 1.54
C GLN A 248 -13.12 -13.69 2.09
N ASN A 249 -12.67 -12.85 3.03
CA ASN A 249 -13.46 -11.79 3.64
C ASN A 249 -13.32 -10.45 2.92
N MET A 250 -12.46 -10.37 1.89
CA MET A 250 -12.20 -9.16 1.11
C MET A 250 -13.11 -9.06 -0.14
N PRO A 251 -13.29 -7.87 -0.73
CA PRO A 251 -14.10 -7.71 -1.94
C PRO A 251 -13.51 -8.41 -3.17
N SER A 252 -14.29 -8.43 -4.26
CA SER A 252 -13.78 -8.93 -5.55
C SER A 252 -12.58 -8.09 -6.03
N GLY A 253 -11.68 -8.72 -6.77
CA GLY A 253 -10.32 -8.21 -6.99
C GLY A 253 -9.37 -8.91 -6.03
N TYR A 254 -9.40 -8.55 -4.74
CA TYR A 254 -8.55 -9.15 -3.70
C TYR A 254 -8.76 -10.68 -3.57
N ARG A 255 -10.01 -11.11 -3.39
CA ARG A 255 -10.33 -12.55 -3.21
C ARG A 255 -10.00 -13.39 -4.45
N ASP A 256 -9.94 -12.75 -5.63
CA ASP A 256 -9.74 -13.38 -6.93
C ASP A 256 -8.25 -13.61 -7.25
N HIS A 257 -7.39 -13.59 -6.22
CA HIS A 257 -5.93 -13.78 -6.29
C HIS A 257 -5.45 -15.02 -7.07
N ALA A 258 -6.25 -16.08 -7.11
CA ALA A 258 -5.93 -17.29 -7.89
C ALA A 258 -5.94 -17.02 -9.40
N CYS A 259 -6.58 -15.93 -9.86
CA CYS A 259 -6.62 -15.50 -11.25
C CYS A 259 -7.09 -16.62 -12.21
N GLU A 260 -8.06 -17.43 -11.79
CA GLU A 260 -8.47 -18.65 -12.50
C GLU A 260 -9.02 -18.36 -13.90
N SER A 261 -9.78 -17.28 -14.07
CA SER A 261 -10.33 -16.83 -15.36
C SER A 261 -9.25 -16.52 -16.40
N TYR A 262 -8.02 -16.24 -15.96
CA TYR A 262 -6.87 -15.98 -16.81
C TYR A 262 -5.93 -17.20 -16.94
N GLY A 263 -6.25 -18.32 -16.29
CA GLY A 263 -5.42 -19.52 -16.24
C GLY A 263 -4.26 -19.42 -15.25
N GLY A 264 -4.44 -18.66 -14.16
CA GLY A 264 -3.52 -18.55 -13.04
C GLY A 264 -2.70 -17.25 -13.00
N PRO A 265 -2.03 -16.94 -11.88
CA PRO A 265 -1.39 -15.64 -11.66
C PRO A 265 -0.28 -15.30 -12.66
N ASN A 266 0.40 -16.30 -13.22
CA ASN A 266 1.44 -16.05 -14.23
C ASN A 266 0.84 -15.55 -15.55
N LYS A 267 -0.24 -16.16 -16.02
CA LYS A 267 -0.93 -15.73 -17.25
C LYS A 267 -1.67 -14.40 -17.05
N ALA A 268 -2.29 -14.21 -15.88
CA ALA A 268 -2.86 -12.91 -15.51
C ALA A 268 -1.81 -11.80 -15.49
N GLN A 269 -0.57 -12.07 -15.07
CA GLN A 269 0.50 -11.08 -15.13
C GLN A 269 0.81 -10.62 -16.56
N LEU A 270 0.82 -11.54 -17.54
CA LEU A 270 1.02 -11.22 -18.95
C LEU A 270 -0.14 -10.36 -19.48
N TYR A 271 -1.36 -10.75 -19.13
CA TYR A 271 -2.56 -10.02 -19.50
C TYR A 271 -2.55 -8.61 -18.90
N PHE A 272 -2.24 -8.47 -17.61
CA PHE A 272 -2.17 -7.18 -16.91
C PHE A 272 -1.08 -6.28 -17.50
N ALA A 273 0.12 -6.80 -17.73
CA ALA A 273 1.18 -6.06 -18.41
C ALA A 273 0.75 -5.57 -19.81
N SER A 274 -0.06 -6.38 -20.51
CA SER A 274 -0.63 -6.02 -21.81
C SER A 274 -1.72 -4.94 -21.68
N GLN A 275 -2.55 -4.97 -20.63
CA GLN A 275 -3.51 -3.90 -20.32
C GLN A 275 -2.79 -2.57 -20.11
N ILE A 276 -1.68 -2.56 -19.35
CA ILE A 276 -0.86 -1.34 -19.11
C ILE A 276 -0.27 -0.83 -20.43
N LYS A 277 0.34 -1.72 -21.22
CA LYS A 277 0.96 -1.34 -22.51
C LYS A 277 -0.07 -0.80 -23.50
N GLU A 278 -1.22 -1.46 -23.62
CA GLU A 278 -2.23 -1.07 -24.61
C GLU A 278 -3.19 0.01 -24.08
N MET A 279 -3.16 0.28 -22.77
CA MET A 279 -4.05 1.21 -22.08
C MET A 279 -5.54 0.85 -22.31
N LYS A 280 -5.85 -0.45 -22.18
CA LYS A 280 -7.20 -1.01 -22.41
C LYS A 280 -7.53 -2.04 -21.35
N VAL A 281 -8.80 -2.12 -20.96
CA VAL A 281 -9.32 -3.21 -20.11
C VAL A 281 -9.14 -4.58 -20.78
N LYS A 282 -9.30 -4.65 -22.11
CA LYS A 282 -9.06 -5.87 -22.90
C LYS A 282 -7.98 -5.60 -23.93
N PRO A 283 -6.74 -6.07 -23.72
CA PRO A 283 -5.68 -5.92 -24.69
C PRO A 283 -5.94 -6.83 -25.90
N GLU A 284 -5.52 -6.39 -27.08
CA GLU A 284 -5.63 -7.12 -28.35
C GLU A 284 -4.54 -8.19 -28.47
N SER A 285 -3.40 -7.98 -27.81
CA SER A 285 -2.26 -8.90 -27.82
C SER A 285 -1.77 -9.20 -26.40
N ILE A 286 -1.29 -10.43 -26.19
CA ILE A 286 -0.67 -10.82 -24.92
C ILE A 286 0.85 -10.73 -25.07
N LEU A 287 1.47 -9.97 -24.18
CA LEU A 287 2.91 -9.82 -24.10
C LEU A 287 3.59 -11.13 -23.68
N PRO A 288 4.81 -11.39 -24.17
CA PRO A 288 5.58 -12.53 -23.69
C PRO A 288 6.13 -12.26 -22.28
N ASP A 289 6.50 -13.31 -21.56
CA ASP A 289 6.93 -13.31 -20.15
C ASP A 289 8.06 -12.33 -19.83
N LEU A 290 8.87 -11.97 -20.83
CA LEU A 290 9.94 -10.98 -20.73
C LEU A 290 9.45 -9.56 -20.40
N PHE A 291 8.18 -9.24 -20.63
CA PHE A 291 7.61 -7.90 -20.44
C PHE A 291 6.52 -7.89 -19.37
N THR A 292 6.84 -8.39 -18.17
CA THR A 292 5.92 -8.40 -17.02
C THR A 292 6.35 -7.46 -15.89
N VAL A 293 5.43 -7.16 -14.98
CA VAL A 293 5.71 -6.44 -13.72
C VAL A 293 6.63 -7.25 -12.79
N LYS A 294 6.64 -8.59 -12.96
CA LYS A 294 7.10 -9.62 -12.00
C LYS A 294 8.62 -9.73 -11.78
N GLY A 295 9.38 -8.68 -12.05
CA GLY A 295 10.73 -8.60 -11.51
C GLY A 295 10.69 -8.35 -10.00
N GLU A 296 10.34 -9.35 -9.19
CA GLU A 296 10.29 -9.30 -7.71
C GLU A 296 11.63 -8.83 -7.10
N PHE A 297 12.72 -8.89 -7.88
CA PHE A 297 14.06 -8.39 -7.54
C PHE A 297 14.58 -7.28 -8.48
N SER A 298 13.73 -6.71 -9.35
CA SER A 298 14.16 -5.66 -10.28
C SER A 298 14.19 -4.26 -9.66
N SER A 299 13.58 -4.11 -8.48
CA SER A 299 13.62 -2.91 -7.65
C SER A 299 14.04 -3.28 -6.24
N ASN A 300 15.02 -2.57 -5.69
CA ASN A 300 15.34 -2.66 -4.27
C ASN A 300 14.14 -2.11 -3.49
N ASP A 301 13.48 -2.93 -2.69
CA ASP A 301 12.26 -2.54 -1.94
C ASP A 301 12.53 -1.39 -0.96
N ARG A 302 13.79 -1.24 -0.54
CA ARG A 302 14.29 -0.11 0.28
C ARG A 302 14.30 1.24 -0.44
N ASP A 303 14.15 1.23 -1.76
CA ASP A 303 14.07 2.47 -2.54
C ASP A 303 12.71 3.15 -2.36
N VAL A 304 11.69 2.40 -1.93
CA VAL A 304 10.33 2.92 -1.69
C VAL A 304 10.25 3.49 -0.26
N PRO A 305 9.91 4.78 -0.10
CA PRO A 305 9.65 5.33 1.22
C PRO A 305 8.52 4.57 1.92
N LEU A 306 8.73 4.20 3.17
CA LEU A 306 7.72 3.57 4.02
C LEU A 306 7.36 4.52 5.15
N TYR A 307 6.06 4.72 5.35
CA TYR A 307 5.48 5.54 6.39
C TYR A 307 4.50 4.71 7.21
N VAL A 308 4.40 5.06 8.48
CA VAL A 308 3.44 4.53 9.43
C VAL A 308 2.61 5.68 9.96
N VAL A 309 1.28 5.53 9.89
CA VAL A 309 0.33 6.55 10.31
C VAL A 309 -0.27 6.14 11.63
N THR A 310 0.02 6.90 12.69
CA THR A 310 -0.43 6.63 14.05
C THR A 310 -1.42 7.68 14.52
N GLY A 311 -2.46 7.25 15.23
CA GLY A 311 -3.56 8.11 15.72
C GLY A 311 -4.18 8.99 14.62
N PHE A 312 -4.19 8.51 13.37
CA PHE A 312 -4.65 9.16 12.13
C PHE A 312 -4.08 10.56 11.82
N ASN A 313 -3.19 11.08 12.66
CA ASN A 313 -2.70 12.46 12.62
C ASN A 313 -1.17 12.54 12.68
N LYS A 314 -0.46 11.43 12.94
CA LYS A 314 1.00 11.41 13.10
C LYS A 314 1.61 10.44 12.10
N ILE A 315 2.39 10.97 11.17
CA ILE A 315 3.11 10.18 10.16
C ILE A 315 4.56 10.02 10.62
N ARG A 316 5.06 8.78 10.61
CA ARG A 316 6.47 8.46 10.92
C ARG A 316 7.07 7.68 9.77
N ARG A 317 8.26 8.06 9.33
CA ARG A 317 8.99 7.31 8.30
C ARG A 317 9.73 6.13 8.94
N LEU A 318 9.63 4.98 8.31
CA LEU A 318 10.34 3.76 8.66
C LEU A 318 11.39 3.41 7.60
N TYR A 319 12.46 2.73 8.05
CA TYR A 319 13.47 2.14 7.18
C TYR A 319 13.59 0.65 7.51
N LEU A 320 13.41 -0.22 6.50
CA LEU A 320 13.43 -1.69 6.61
C LEU A 320 14.75 -2.32 6.13
#